data_AF-A0A920ACH9-F1
#
_entry.id   AF-A0A920ACH9-F1
#
_cell.length_a   1.000
_cell.length_b   1.000
_cell.length_c   1.000
_cell.angle_alpha   90.00
_cell.angle_beta   90.00
_cell.angle_gamma   90.00
#
_symmetry.space_group_name_H-M   'P 1'
#
loop_
_entity.id
_entity.type
_entity.pdbx_description
1 polymer ?
#
loop_
_entity_poly.entity_id
_entity_poly.type
_entity_poly.pdbx_seq_one_letter_code
_entity_poly.pdbx_strand_id
1 'polypeptide(L)'
;MYYRNYAMNTNKPLYSFGFGLSYTKFDISEPKLNISKFKNDILSVSVDVKNIGEIIGDEIVQLYISDKFSSITRPVKELKAFKRVRLKPGESKNHI
;
A
#
# COMPACT_ATOMS: atom_id res chain seq x y z
N MET A 1 -32.13 25.44 16.10
CA MET A 1 -30.74 25.12 15.73
C MET A 1 -30.61 23.62 15.54
N TYR A 2 -30.46 23.16 14.29
CA TYR A 2 -30.36 21.72 13.97
C TYR A 2 -28.96 21.21 14.26
N TYR A 3 -28.84 20.34 15.27
CA TYR A 3 -27.60 19.65 15.61
C TYR A 3 -27.36 18.54 14.57
N ARG A 4 -26.44 18.78 13.63
CA ARG A 4 -26.03 17.80 12.62
C ARG A 4 -25.29 16.65 13.34
N ASN A 5 -25.91 15.47 13.37
CA ASN A 5 -25.33 14.19 13.81
C ASN A 5 -24.07 13.74 13.02
N TYR A 6 -23.50 14.59 12.16
CA TYR A 6 -22.25 14.31 11.43
C TYR A 6 -21.01 14.36 12.32
N ALA A 7 -21.07 14.97 13.51
CA ALA A 7 -19.92 15.13 14.39
C ALA A 7 -19.52 13.84 15.16
N MET A 8 -20.37 12.80 15.15
CA MET A 8 -20.12 11.54 15.87
C MET A 8 -19.85 10.34 14.97
N ASN A 9 -19.83 10.53 13.65
CA ASN A 9 -19.36 9.48 12.76
C ASN A 9 -17.85 9.59 12.61
N THR A 10 -17.15 8.49 12.86
CA THR A 10 -15.75 8.38 12.46
C THR A 10 -15.70 8.63 10.96
N ASN A 11 -14.99 9.66 10.50
CA ASN A 11 -14.77 10.03 9.08
C ASN A 11 -13.92 8.96 8.33
N LYS A 12 -14.16 7.69 8.61
CA LYS A 12 -13.50 6.55 7.97
C LYS A 12 -14.17 6.33 6.61
N PRO A 13 -13.40 6.28 5.52
CA PRO A 13 -13.97 5.99 4.21
C PRO A 13 -14.55 4.57 4.22
N LEU A 14 -15.70 4.37 3.56
CA LEU A 14 -16.30 3.05 3.36
C LEU A 14 -15.38 2.15 2.52
N TYR A 15 -14.71 2.75 1.54
CA TYR A 15 -13.65 2.13 0.74
C TYR A 15 -12.51 3.13 0.61
N SER A 16 -11.34 2.77 1.15
CA SER A 16 -10.15 3.61 1.03
C SER A 16 -9.66 3.64 -0.42
N PHE A 17 -8.95 4.71 -0.78
CA PHE A 17 -8.21 4.75 -2.04
C PHE A 17 -7.28 3.54 -2.15
N GLY A 18 -7.28 2.89 -3.33
CA GLY A 18 -6.52 1.67 -3.58
C GLY A 18 -7.15 0.37 -3.08
N PHE A 19 -8.36 0.42 -2.50
CA PHE A 19 -9.09 -0.78 -2.09
C PHE A 19 -9.63 -1.54 -3.32
N GLY A 20 -9.31 -2.84 -3.39
CA GLY A 20 -9.82 -3.75 -4.38
C GLY A 20 -9.97 -5.14 -3.78
N LEU A 21 -11.12 -5.77 -4.00
CA LEU A 21 -11.29 -7.18 -3.68
C LEU A 21 -10.67 -8.01 -4.80
N SER A 22 -9.98 -9.08 -4.42
CA SER A 22 -9.47 -10.08 -5.36
C SER A 22 -10.13 -11.42 -5.06
N TYR A 23 -10.30 -12.24 -6.10
CA TYR A 23 -10.80 -13.61 -5.96
C TYR A 23 -9.76 -14.57 -5.37
N THR A 24 -8.51 -14.10 -5.25
CA THR A 24 -7.43 -14.82 -4.56
C THR A 24 -6.85 -13.97 -3.45
N LYS A 25 -6.09 -14.59 -2.55
CA LYS A 25 -5.39 -13.91 -1.46
C LYS A 25 -3.92 -13.80 -1.80
N PHE A 26 -3.34 -12.65 -1.52
CA PHE A 26 -1.91 -12.39 -1.68
C PHE A 26 -1.28 -12.12 -0.32
N ASP A 27 -0.14 -12.74 -0.09
CA ASP A 27 0.72 -12.45 1.03
C ASP A 27 1.83 -11.52 0.56
N ILE A 28 2.01 -10.39 1.25
CA ILE A 28 2.98 -9.35 0.91
C ILE A 28 3.93 -9.23 2.10
N SER A 29 5.21 -9.48 1.88
CA SER A 29 6.22 -9.42 2.93
C SER A 29 6.54 -7.98 3.35
N GLU A 30 7.24 -7.86 4.49
CA GLU A 30 7.72 -6.56 4.95
C GLU A 30 8.63 -5.89 3.90
N PRO A 31 8.47 -4.57 3.68
CA PRO A 31 9.27 -3.84 2.69
C PRO A 31 10.74 -3.81 3.08
N LYS A 32 11.59 -4.28 2.17
CA LYS A 32 13.05 -4.24 2.30
C LYS A 32 13.57 -2.95 1.68
N LEU A 33 14.30 -2.18 2.47
CA LEU A 33 14.94 -0.93 2.06
C LEU A 33 16.43 -1.21 1.83
N ASN A 34 16.96 -0.78 0.68
CA ASN A 34 18.40 -0.95 0.43
C ASN A 34 19.26 0.01 1.28
N ILE A 35 18.71 1.17 1.65
CA ILE A 35 19.43 2.23 2.36
C ILE A 35 18.51 2.82 3.45
N SER A 36 19.01 2.94 4.68
CA SER A 36 18.25 3.50 5.82
C SER A 36 18.41 5.02 6.00
N LYS A 37 19.51 5.60 5.48
CA LYS A 37 19.77 7.05 5.49
C LYS A 37 20.27 7.47 4.11
N PHE A 38 19.51 8.32 3.44
CA PHE A 38 19.86 8.89 2.15
C PHE A 38 19.65 10.40 2.21
N LYS A 39 20.52 11.14 1.53
CA LYS A 39 20.41 12.61 1.41
C LYS A 39 19.98 12.99 -0.01
N ASN A 40 20.64 12.40 -1.01
CA ASN A 40 20.39 12.60 -2.44
C ASN A 40 20.48 11.29 -3.25
N ASP A 41 20.40 10.12 -2.59
CA ASP A 41 20.49 8.81 -3.26
C ASP A 41 19.12 8.23 -3.63
N ILE A 42 19.13 7.31 -4.61
CA ILE A 42 17.95 6.57 -5.05
C ILE A 42 17.63 5.49 -4.00
N LEU A 43 16.50 5.63 -3.32
CA LEU A 43 15.97 4.61 -2.43
C LEU A 43 15.22 3.54 -3.23
N SER A 44 15.77 2.33 -3.26
CA SER A 44 15.06 1.15 -3.75
C SER A 44 14.31 0.46 -2.62
N VAL A 45 13.00 0.30 -2.80
CA VAL A 45 12.13 -0.47 -1.91
C VAL A 45 11.68 -1.71 -2.66
N SER A 46 11.81 -2.86 -2.02
CA SER A 46 11.49 -4.15 -2.61
C SER A 46 10.58 -4.92 -1.66
N VAL A 47 9.54 -5.55 -2.21
CA VAL A 47 8.67 -6.47 -1.48
C VAL A 47 8.60 -7.81 -2.18
N ASP A 48 8.32 -8.87 -1.42
CA ASP A 48 8.04 -10.19 -1.96
C ASP A 48 6.52 -10.41 -1.89
N VAL A 49 5.94 -10.83 -3.01
CA VAL A 49 4.49 -11.05 -3.13
C VAL A 49 4.23 -12.48 -3.54
N LYS A 50 3.37 -13.16 -2.79
CA LYS A 50 2.98 -14.54 -3.03
C LYS A 50 1.48 -14.66 -3.18
N ASN A 51 1.02 -15.37 -4.20
CA ASN A 51 -0.37 -15.78 -4.28
C ASN A 51 -0.57 -17.01 -3.40
N ILE A 52 -1.34 -16.86 -2.32
CA ILE A 52 -1.66 -17.91 -1.35
C ILE A 52 -3.05 -18.50 -1.56
N GLY A 53 -3.79 -18.06 -2.57
CA GLY A 53 -5.08 -18.67 -2.93
C GLY A 53 -4.98 -19.69 -4.06
N GLU A 54 -6.14 -20.18 -4.46
CA GLU A 54 -6.29 -21.33 -5.36
C GLU A 54 -6.44 -20.94 -6.84
N ILE A 55 -6.62 -19.64 -7.13
CA ILE A 55 -6.90 -19.12 -8.47
C ILE A 55 -5.82 -18.11 -8.87
N ILE A 56 -5.54 -18.03 -10.17
CA ILE A 56 -4.69 -16.98 -10.73
C ILE A 56 -5.31 -15.60 -10.44
N GLY A 57 -4.49 -14.64 -10.05
CA GLY A 57 -4.96 -13.29 -9.76
C GLY A 57 -3.95 -12.22 -10.16
N ASP A 58 -4.46 -11.00 -10.26
CA ASP A 58 -3.66 -9.79 -10.37
C ASP A 58 -3.77 -9.03 -9.05
N GLU A 59 -2.62 -8.67 -8.48
CA GLU A 59 -2.53 -7.84 -7.28
C GLU A 59 -1.86 -6.50 -7.62
N ILE A 60 -2.33 -5.41 -7.01
CA ILE A 60 -1.73 -4.08 -7.18
C ILE A 60 -0.99 -3.72 -5.90
N VAL A 61 0.33 -3.91 -5.92
CA VAL A 61 1.22 -3.49 -4.84
C VAL A 61 1.33 -1.97 -4.85
N GLN A 62 1.06 -1.31 -3.73
CA GLN A 62 1.04 0.15 -3.62
C GLN A 62 2.01 0.61 -2.53
N LEU A 63 2.93 1.51 -2.88
CA LEU A 63 3.91 2.10 -1.98
C LEU A 63 3.42 3.47 -1.51
N TYR A 64 3.21 3.60 -0.21
CA TYR A 64 2.85 4.86 0.45
C TYR A 64 4.01 5.38 1.28
N ILE A 65 4.33 6.65 1.12
CA ILE A 65 5.30 7.36 1.96
C ILE A 65 4.56 8.30 2.93
N SER A 66 5.16 8.51 4.10
CA SER A 66 4.65 9.43 5.13
C SER A 66 5.81 10.25 5.65
N ASP A 67 5.70 11.57 5.55
CA ASP A 67 6.70 12.50 6.08
C ASP A 67 6.30 12.93 7.50
N LYS A 68 7.05 12.45 8.51
CA LYS A 68 6.78 12.73 9.93
C LYS A 68 7.28 14.10 10.40
N PHE A 69 8.20 14.74 9.68
CA PHE A 69 8.81 16.00 10.09
C PHE A 69 8.76 17.00 8.93
N SER A 70 7.57 17.50 8.66
CA SER A 70 7.36 18.57 7.67
C SER A 70 6.95 19.85 8.38
N SER A 71 7.64 20.95 8.08
CA SER A 71 7.29 22.31 8.52
C SER A 71 5.96 22.81 7.92
N ILE A 72 5.40 22.07 6.95
CA ILE A 72 4.15 22.38 6.23
C ILE A 72 3.22 21.15 6.32
N THR A 73 1.91 21.35 6.43
CA THR A 73 0.92 20.26 6.47
C THR A 73 1.00 19.41 5.20
N ARG A 74 1.52 18.18 5.32
CA ARG A 74 1.55 17.18 4.24
C ARG A 74 0.51 16.07 4.50
N PRO A 75 -0.04 15.43 3.46
CA PRO A 75 -0.94 14.30 3.62
C PRO A 75 -0.24 13.14 4.34
N VAL A 76 -0.99 12.43 5.21
CA VAL A 76 -0.45 11.38 6.09
C VAL A 76 0.07 10.16 5.32
N LYS A 77 -0.48 9.91 4.12
CA LYS A 77 -0.04 8.85 3.20
C LYS A 77 -0.08 9.40 1.78
N GLU A 78 1.05 9.39 1.10
CA GLU A 78 1.17 9.79 -0.31
C GLU A 78 1.56 8.56 -1.14
N LEU A 79 0.77 8.23 -2.17
CA LEU A 79 1.10 7.12 -3.07
C LEU A 79 2.30 7.53 -3.93
N LYS A 80 3.43 6.85 -3.76
CA LYS A 80 4.67 7.16 -4.50
C LYS A 80 4.86 6.27 -5.72
N ALA A 81 4.45 5.01 -5.62
CA ALA A 81 4.56 4.04 -6.70
C ALA A 81 3.50 2.96 -6.55
N PHE A 82 3.15 2.32 -7.65
CA PHE A 82 2.35 1.09 -7.64
C PHE A 82 2.83 0.17 -8.74
N LYS A 83 2.63 -1.14 -8.56
CA LYS A 83 3.00 -2.15 -9.54
C LYS A 83 1.97 -3.27 -9.55
N ARG A 84 1.48 -3.60 -10.74
CA ARG A 84 0.57 -4.73 -10.95
C ARG A 84 1.39 -6.00 -11.13
N VAL A 85 1.02 -7.04 -10.39
CA VAL A 85 1.70 -8.34 -10.41
C VAL A 85 0.66 -9.42 -10.66
N ARG A 86 0.85 -10.18 -11.74
CA ARG A 86 0.05 -11.36 -12.04
C ARG A 86 0.78 -12.60 -11.52
N LEU A 87 0.11 -13.39 -10.68
CA LEU A 87 0.69 -14.60 -10.09
C LEU A 87 -0.31 -15.77 -10.17
N LYS A 88 0.19 -16.93 -10.56
CA LYS A 88 -0.52 -18.21 -10.46
C LYS A 88 -0.65 -18.64 -8.99
N PRO A 89 -1.57 -19.57 -8.67
CA PRO A 89 -1.67 -20.16 -7.33
C PRO A 89 -0.32 -20.69 -6.85
N GLY A 90 0.11 -20.29 -5.65
CA GLY A 90 1.39 -20.70 -5.06
C GLY A 90 2.64 -20.03 -5.65
N GLU A 91 2.50 -19.18 -6.67
CA GLU A 91 3.61 -18.44 -7.27
C GLU A 91 4.04 -17.29 -6.36
N SER A 92 5.35 -17.15 -6.18
CA SER A 92 5.98 -16.03 -5.48
C SER A 92 6.81 -15.21 -6.46
N LYS A 93 6.71 -13.89 -6.37
CA LYS A 93 7.60 -12.97 -7.07
C LYS A 93 8.30 -12.08 -6.07
N ASN A 94 9.63 -12.10 -6.14
CA ASN A 94 10.50 -11.42 -5.20
C ASN A 94 11.03 -10.13 -5.82
N HIS A 95 11.48 -9.20 -4.96
CA HIS A 95 12.10 -7.93 -5.39
C HIS A 95 11.24 -7.08 -6.33
N ILE A 96 9.95 -6.93 -5.99
CA ILE A 96 9.00 -6.17 -6.80
C ILE A 96 9.10 -4.69 -6.53
#